data_AF-A0A816CR03-F1
#
_entry.id   AF-A0A816CR03-F1
#
_cell.length_a   1.000
_cell.length_b   1.000
_cell.length_c   1.000
_cell.angle_alpha   90.00
_cell.angle_beta   90.00
_cell.angle_gamma   90.00
#
_symmetry.space_group_name_H-M   'P 1'
#
loop_
_entity.id
_entity.type
_entity.pdbx_description
1 polymer ?
#
loop_
_entity_poly.entity_id
_entity_poly.type
_entity_poly.pdbx_seq_one_letter_code
_entity_poly.pdbx_strand_id
1 'polypeptide(L)'
;MEYAHKCVGAWNYIRNQILEDTRSALARWAQLNNETIPSFTPSEMVMYDRCSEGNTLRHPEYGPVAFSAFKCIPKTVTVLYHVYDEAQTTFFCDALRREQTKYLKSIRPDINVIQSRGSASQDFAKLVYAPYVLIISAGSTFALWATLANVGHVWIPPLYGGMTPDVGSNYHWISTPILYPSIGKKLNFTEPRNTRDAEKLIEWLRNA
;
A
#
# COMPACT_ATOMS: atom_id res chain seq x y z
N MET A 1 13.76 19.39 -6.91
CA MET A 1 13.73 18.50 -5.73
C MET A 1 13.91 17.09 -6.26
N GLU A 2 15.06 16.46 -6.03
CA GLU A 2 15.27 15.08 -6.46
C GLU A 2 14.48 14.15 -5.54
N TYR A 3 13.48 13.49 -6.09
CA TYR A 3 12.68 12.51 -5.36
C TYR A 3 13.59 11.38 -4.86
N ALA A 4 13.37 10.89 -3.64
CA ALA A 4 14.11 9.77 -3.03
C ALA A 4 14.20 8.52 -3.94
N HIS A 5 13.29 8.42 -4.92
CA HIS A 5 13.21 7.43 -5.98
C HIS A 5 14.38 7.45 -6.97
N LYS A 6 15.27 8.46 -6.94
CA LYS A 6 16.53 8.41 -7.71
C LYS A 6 17.66 7.67 -6.97
N CYS A 7 17.55 7.50 -5.66
CA CYS A 7 18.50 6.75 -4.83
C CYS A 7 18.21 5.24 -4.81
N VAL A 8 17.32 4.77 -5.69
CA VAL A 8 16.83 3.40 -5.84
C VAL A 8 17.92 2.33 -5.85
N GLY A 9 19.10 2.64 -6.43
CA GLY A 9 20.24 1.71 -6.46
C GLY A 9 21.08 1.64 -5.18
N ALA A 10 20.85 2.53 -4.21
CA ALA A 10 21.61 2.61 -2.97
C ALA A 10 20.90 1.95 -1.77
N TRP A 11 19.59 1.70 -1.88
CA TRP A 11 18.79 1.28 -0.73
C TRP A 11 19.20 -0.06 -0.15
N ASN A 12 19.58 -1.05 -0.97
CA ASN A 12 20.12 -2.31 -0.47
C ASN A 12 21.35 -2.13 0.44
N TYR A 13 22.21 -1.15 0.15
CA TYR A 13 23.40 -0.87 0.96
C TYR A 13 23.09 -0.18 2.29
N ILE A 14 22.00 0.57 2.37
CA ILE A 14 21.61 1.34 3.56
C ILE A 14 20.40 0.76 4.30
N ARG A 15 19.79 -0.33 3.80
CA ARG A 15 18.54 -0.88 4.33
C ARG A 15 18.67 -1.28 5.79
N ASN A 16 19.79 -1.89 6.18
CA ASN A 16 20.02 -2.27 7.57
C ASN A 16 19.99 -1.06 8.51
N GLN A 17 20.61 0.06 8.10
CA GLN A 17 20.56 1.30 8.87
C GLN A 17 19.13 1.85 8.94
N ILE A 18 18.39 1.84 7.82
CA ILE A 18 16.98 2.26 7.78
C ILE A 18 16.14 1.41 8.74
N LEU A 19 16.32 0.09 8.74
CA LEU A 19 15.61 -0.85 9.61
C LEU A 19 15.87 -0.53 11.09
N GLU A 20 17.13 -0.44 11.49
CA GLU A 20 17.55 -0.24 12.87
C GLU A 20 17.12 1.13 13.40
N ASP A 21 17.41 2.20 12.66
CA ASP A 21 17.11 3.57 13.08
C ASP A 21 15.62 3.81 13.16
N THR A 22 14.85 3.36 12.16
CA THR A 22 13.41 3.57 12.12
C THR A 22 12.71 2.84 13.26
N ARG A 23 13.08 1.59 13.53
CA ARG A 23 12.48 0.80 14.62
C ARG A 23 12.84 1.37 15.98
N SER A 24 14.09 1.81 16.17
CA SER A 24 14.54 2.48 17.39
C SER A 24 13.82 3.81 17.61
N ALA A 25 13.66 4.61 16.56
CA ALA A 25 12.93 5.87 16.60
C ALA A 25 11.45 5.64 16.96
N LEU A 26 10.80 4.63 16.37
CA LEU A 26 9.42 4.28 16.70
C LEU A 26 9.27 3.80 18.15
N ALA A 27 10.18 2.96 18.64
CA ALA A 27 10.15 2.51 20.03
C ALA A 27 10.28 3.68 21.00
N ARG A 28 11.18 4.63 20.72
CA ARG A 28 11.35 5.85 21.53
C ARG A 28 10.13 6.77 21.44
N TRP A 29 9.58 6.96 20.24
CA TRP A 29 8.34 7.72 20.04
C TRP A 29 7.19 7.12 20.85
N ALA A 30 7.03 5.79 20.82
CA ALA A 30 5.99 5.09 21.56
C ALA A 30 6.12 5.32 23.08
N GLN A 31 7.34 5.20 23.63
CA GLN A 31 7.62 5.50 25.04
C GLN A 31 7.29 6.95 25.42
N LEU A 32 7.71 7.92 24.60
CA LEU A 32 7.51 9.34 24.88
C LEU A 32 6.03 9.76 24.81
N ASN A 33 5.22 9.07 24.01
CA ASN A 33 3.81 9.40 23.79
C ASN A 33 2.85 8.46 24.55
N ASN A 34 3.37 7.56 25.39
CA ASN A 34 2.58 6.52 26.07
C ASN A 34 1.73 5.69 25.09
N GLU A 35 2.30 5.39 23.93
CA GLU A 35 1.72 4.60 22.85
C GLU A 35 2.32 3.18 22.87
N THR A 36 1.61 2.22 22.28
CA THR A 36 2.08 0.84 22.18
C THR A 36 2.48 0.51 20.74
N ILE A 37 3.66 -0.09 20.56
CA ILE A 37 4.07 -0.64 19.27
C ILE A 37 3.13 -1.79 18.90
N PRO A 38 2.52 -1.79 17.70
CA PRO A 38 1.61 -2.86 17.31
C PRO A 38 2.34 -4.21 17.28
N SER A 39 1.71 -5.21 17.87
CA SER A 39 2.14 -6.60 17.81
C SER A 39 1.27 -7.35 16.80
N PHE A 40 1.88 -8.27 16.07
CA PHE A 40 1.21 -9.04 15.02
C PHE A 40 1.53 -10.52 15.14
N THR A 41 0.57 -11.36 14.79
CA THR A 41 0.74 -12.81 14.62
C THR A 41 1.21 -13.15 13.21
N PRO A 42 1.83 -14.32 12.98
CA PRO A 42 2.18 -14.77 11.63
C PRO A 42 0.98 -14.98 10.68
N SER A 43 -0.26 -14.88 11.16
CA SER A 43 -1.48 -14.94 10.35
C SER A 43 -2.06 -13.56 10.00
N GLU A 44 -1.38 -12.48 10.34
CA GLU A 44 -1.84 -11.11 10.13
C GLU A 44 -1.08 -10.41 9.01
N MET A 45 -1.77 -9.57 8.26
CA MET A 45 -1.21 -8.71 7.22
C MET A 45 -1.71 -7.29 7.38
N VAL A 46 -0.87 -6.32 7.02
CA VAL A 46 -1.28 -4.93 6.84
C VAL A 46 -1.36 -4.62 5.36
N MET A 47 -2.50 -4.07 4.93
CA MET A 47 -2.71 -3.57 3.59
C MET A 47 -2.81 -2.07 3.62
N TYR A 48 -1.95 -1.36 2.88
CA TYR A 48 -1.97 0.09 2.82
C TYR A 48 -2.60 0.59 1.52
N ASP A 49 -3.59 1.46 1.67
CA ASP A 49 -4.28 2.12 0.57
C ASP A 49 -4.20 3.65 0.74
N ARG A 50 -3.45 4.29 -0.15
CA ARG A 50 -3.31 5.74 -0.25
C ARG A 50 -4.25 6.37 -1.28
N CYS A 51 -5.37 5.73 -1.61
CA CYS A 51 -6.35 6.35 -2.48
C CYS A 51 -6.78 7.71 -1.90
N SER A 52 -6.53 8.76 -2.69
CA SER A 52 -6.92 10.14 -2.41
C SER A 52 -7.16 10.88 -3.72
N GLU A 53 -7.69 12.10 -3.63
CA GLU A 53 -7.88 13.00 -4.78
C GLU A 53 -6.56 13.25 -5.52
N GLY A 54 -5.46 13.45 -4.78
CA GLY A 54 -4.15 13.73 -5.37
C GLY A 54 -3.49 12.56 -6.10
N ASN A 55 -3.93 11.32 -5.86
CA ASN A 55 -3.30 10.11 -6.38
C ASN A 55 -4.12 9.39 -7.46
N THR A 56 -5.44 9.60 -7.51
CA THR A 56 -6.31 8.93 -8.48
C THR A 56 -6.25 9.65 -9.82
N LEU A 57 -5.55 9.08 -10.81
CA LEU A 57 -5.38 9.65 -12.16
C LEU A 57 -4.73 11.04 -12.23
N ARG A 58 -4.23 11.58 -11.11
CA ARG A 58 -3.56 12.89 -11.04
C ARG A 58 -2.04 12.80 -10.87
N HIS A 59 -1.54 11.81 -10.13
CA HIS A 59 -0.11 11.68 -9.88
C HIS A 59 0.58 10.84 -10.98
N PRO A 60 1.68 11.30 -11.59
CA PRO A 60 2.35 10.57 -12.68
C PRO A 60 2.98 9.25 -12.24
N GLU A 61 3.26 9.09 -10.94
CA GLU A 61 3.99 7.95 -10.39
C GLU A 61 3.13 7.00 -9.53
N TYR A 62 1.89 7.40 -9.21
CA TYR A 62 1.06 6.72 -8.22
C TYR A 62 -0.34 6.45 -8.77
N GLY A 63 -0.97 5.39 -8.28
CA GLY A 63 -2.33 5.01 -8.65
C GLY A 63 -2.76 3.70 -8.02
N PRO A 64 -4.07 3.41 -8.01
CA PRO A 64 -4.60 2.12 -7.58
C PRO A 64 -4.03 0.96 -8.40
N VAL A 65 -3.68 -0.15 -7.73
CA VAL A 65 -3.27 -1.39 -8.40
C VAL A 65 -4.50 -2.24 -8.75
N ALA A 66 -4.39 -3.04 -9.81
CA ALA A 66 -5.43 -3.99 -10.19
C ALA A 66 -5.69 -5.02 -9.09
N PHE A 67 -6.92 -5.53 -9.02
CA PHE A 67 -7.37 -6.44 -7.96
C PHE A 67 -6.65 -7.80 -8.03
N SER A 68 -6.05 -8.13 -9.16
CA SER A 68 -5.15 -9.28 -9.30
C SER A 68 -4.02 -9.28 -8.27
N ALA A 69 -3.64 -8.14 -7.69
CA ALA A 69 -2.64 -8.04 -6.62
C ALA A 69 -3.03 -8.81 -5.34
N PHE A 70 -4.33 -8.97 -5.06
CA PHE A 70 -4.80 -9.72 -3.89
C PHE A 70 -4.43 -11.21 -3.94
N LYS A 71 -4.07 -11.74 -5.11
CA LYS A 71 -3.58 -13.12 -5.26
C LYS A 71 -2.20 -13.33 -4.62
N CYS A 72 -1.47 -12.25 -4.32
CA CYS A 72 -0.19 -12.32 -3.61
C CYS A 72 -0.34 -12.59 -2.11
N ILE A 73 -1.54 -12.45 -1.54
CA ILE A 73 -1.77 -12.65 -0.11
C ILE A 73 -1.53 -14.13 0.25
N PRO A 74 -0.59 -14.44 1.15
CA PRO A 74 -0.32 -15.82 1.57
C PRO A 74 -1.57 -16.50 2.15
N LYS A 75 -1.71 -17.81 1.94
CA LYS A 75 -2.82 -18.61 2.50
C LYS A 75 -2.80 -18.66 4.03
N THR A 76 -1.64 -18.44 4.65
CA THR A 76 -1.48 -18.38 6.10
C THR A 76 -2.09 -17.12 6.72
N VAL A 77 -2.30 -16.06 5.92
CA VAL A 77 -2.93 -14.82 6.38
C VAL A 77 -4.43 -15.04 6.51
N THR A 78 -4.97 -14.86 7.72
CA THR A 78 -6.40 -14.95 8.03
C THR A 78 -6.98 -13.62 8.49
N VAL A 79 -6.14 -12.65 8.86
CA VAL A 79 -6.57 -11.30 9.27
C VAL A 79 -5.81 -10.26 8.45
N LEU A 80 -6.53 -9.32 7.85
CA LEU A 80 -5.98 -8.24 7.06
C LEU A 80 -6.46 -6.90 7.61
N TYR A 81 -5.50 -6.09 8.07
CA TYR A 81 -5.74 -4.72 8.51
C TYR A 81 -5.63 -3.78 7.30
N HIS A 82 -6.76 -3.24 6.85
CA HIS A 82 -6.82 -2.23 5.78
C HIS A 82 -6.58 -0.85 6.39
N VAL A 83 -5.37 -0.32 6.16
CA VAL A 83 -4.91 0.99 6.62
C VAL A 83 -5.04 2.00 5.48
N TYR A 84 -5.67 3.13 5.75
CA TYR A 84 -5.85 4.22 4.78
C TYR A 84 -6.04 5.55 5.52
N ASP A 85 -5.76 6.65 4.82
CA ASP A 85 -5.97 7.99 5.36
C ASP A 85 -7.44 8.41 5.22
N GLU A 86 -8.19 8.39 6.32
CA GLU A 86 -9.60 8.79 6.34
C GLU A 86 -9.80 10.26 5.97
N ALA A 87 -8.87 11.15 6.34
CA ALA A 87 -9.00 12.59 6.08
C ALA A 87 -8.90 12.93 4.60
N GLN A 88 -8.27 12.08 3.79
CA GLN A 88 -8.10 12.26 2.34
C GLN A 88 -9.05 11.42 1.50
N THR A 89 -10.03 10.78 2.14
CA THR A 89 -10.94 9.85 1.47
C THR A 89 -11.97 10.59 0.61
N THR A 90 -12.09 10.15 -0.64
CA THR A 90 -13.12 10.62 -1.58
C THR A 90 -14.21 9.56 -1.76
N PHE A 91 -15.35 9.94 -2.35
CA PHE A 91 -16.43 8.99 -2.65
C PHE A 91 -15.95 7.81 -3.53
N PHE A 92 -15.02 8.09 -4.46
CA PHE A 92 -14.41 7.06 -5.30
C PHE A 92 -13.53 6.12 -4.49
N CYS A 93 -12.70 6.65 -3.59
CA CYS A 93 -11.86 5.81 -2.73
C CYS A 93 -12.70 4.89 -1.84
N ASP A 94 -13.81 5.39 -1.30
CA ASP A 94 -14.74 4.53 -0.57
C ASP A 94 -15.36 3.44 -1.44
N ALA A 95 -15.77 3.78 -2.67
CA ALA A 95 -16.28 2.79 -3.61
C ALA A 95 -15.22 1.74 -3.96
N LEU A 96 -13.99 2.18 -4.23
CA LEU A 96 -12.85 1.34 -4.54
C LEU A 96 -12.56 0.36 -3.39
N ARG A 97 -12.45 0.83 -2.15
CA ARG A 97 -12.18 -0.02 -0.97
C ARG A 97 -13.27 -1.05 -0.73
N ARG A 98 -14.55 -0.67 -0.91
CA ARG A 98 -15.68 -1.61 -0.82
C ARG A 98 -15.57 -2.72 -1.86
N GLU A 99 -15.27 -2.37 -3.10
CA GLU A 99 -15.16 -3.36 -4.18
C GLU A 99 -13.88 -4.22 -4.07
N GLN A 100 -12.77 -3.66 -3.58
CA GLN A 100 -11.57 -4.41 -3.21
C GLN A 100 -11.88 -5.45 -2.13
N THR A 101 -12.59 -5.05 -1.07
CA THR A 101 -12.99 -5.97 0.01
C THR A 101 -13.92 -7.07 -0.51
N LYS A 102 -14.90 -6.72 -1.35
CA LYS A 102 -15.79 -7.71 -2.00
C LYS A 102 -15.02 -8.71 -2.86
N TYR A 103 -14.10 -8.22 -3.70
CA TYR A 103 -13.27 -9.10 -4.53
C TYR A 103 -12.38 -9.99 -3.68
N LEU A 104 -11.70 -9.44 -2.67
CA LEU A 104 -10.88 -10.22 -1.75
C LEU A 104 -11.71 -11.32 -1.07
N LYS A 105 -12.89 -11.00 -0.56
CA LYS A 105 -13.81 -11.98 0.05
C LYS A 105 -14.31 -13.04 -0.93
N SER A 106 -14.39 -12.76 -2.23
CA SER A 106 -14.80 -13.78 -3.21
C SER A 106 -13.69 -14.80 -3.49
N ILE A 107 -12.42 -14.40 -3.42
CA ILE A 107 -11.26 -15.28 -3.63
C ILE A 107 -10.69 -15.86 -2.33
N ARG A 108 -10.96 -15.22 -1.19
CA ARG A 108 -10.54 -15.60 0.16
C ARG A 108 -11.70 -15.39 1.15
N PRO A 109 -12.73 -16.26 1.15
CA PRO A 109 -13.86 -16.12 2.06
C PRO A 109 -13.47 -16.20 3.55
N ASP A 110 -12.36 -16.87 3.83
CA ASP A 110 -11.78 -17.11 5.15
C ASP A 110 -11.10 -15.87 5.77
N ILE A 111 -10.70 -14.88 4.97
CA ILE A 111 -9.92 -13.74 5.46
C ILE A 111 -10.82 -12.74 6.18
N ASN A 112 -10.48 -12.33 7.39
CA ASN A 112 -11.15 -11.24 8.09
C ASN A 112 -10.52 -9.90 7.70
N VAL A 113 -11.31 -8.97 7.16
CA VAL A 113 -10.81 -7.64 6.76
C VAL A 113 -11.26 -6.63 7.81
N ILE A 114 -10.29 -6.00 8.47
CA ILE A 114 -10.51 -5.01 9.53
C ILE A 114 -10.06 -3.65 9.01
N GLN A 115 -10.96 -2.67 8.99
CA GLN A 115 -10.56 -1.28 8.77
C GLN A 115 -9.75 -0.81 9.97
N SER A 116 -8.47 -0.55 9.75
CA SER A 116 -7.55 -0.16 10.81
C SER A 116 -7.36 1.34 10.77
N ARG A 117 -7.85 2.02 11.81
CA ARG A 117 -7.66 3.46 12.02
C ARG A 117 -6.48 3.71 12.95
N GLY A 118 -5.87 4.87 12.81
CA GLY A 118 -4.78 5.31 13.67
C GLY A 118 -4.31 6.71 13.31
N SER A 119 -3.42 7.26 14.14
CA SER A 119 -2.61 8.39 13.73
C SER A 119 -1.62 7.97 12.63
N ALA A 120 -1.07 8.94 11.89
CA ALA A 120 -0.05 8.67 10.89
C ALA A 120 1.14 7.88 11.47
N SER A 121 1.56 8.17 12.71
CA SER A 121 2.64 7.43 13.38
C SER A 121 2.25 5.99 13.71
N GLN A 122 1.01 5.75 14.17
CA GLN A 122 0.51 4.41 14.43
C GLN A 122 0.41 3.59 13.13
N ASP A 123 -0.06 4.18 12.05
CA ASP A 123 -0.16 3.53 10.74
C ASP A 123 1.22 3.25 10.14
N PHE A 124 2.18 4.16 10.33
CA PHE A 124 3.57 3.92 9.96
C PHE A 124 4.14 2.74 10.75
N ALA A 125 3.89 2.67 12.06
CA ALA A 125 4.33 1.56 12.90
C ALA A 125 3.72 0.23 12.47
N LYS A 126 2.43 0.19 12.10
CA LYS A 126 1.79 -1.03 11.56
C LYS A 126 2.54 -1.54 10.32
N LEU A 127 2.91 -0.65 9.41
CA LEU A 127 3.69 -1.01 8.22
C LEU A 127 5.12 -1.46 8.53
N VAL A 128 5.76 -0.93 9.58
CA VAL A 128 7.13 -1.32 9.96
C VAL A 128 7.17 -2.68 10.69
N TYR A 129 6.13 -3.00 11.48
CA TYR A 129 6.14 -4.15 12.38
C TYR A 129 5.31 -5.35 11.90
N ALA A 130 4.44 -5.20 10.91
CA ALA A 130 3.66 -6.32 10.38
C ALA A 130 4.54 -7.38 9.71
N PRO A 131 4.23 -8.68 9.85
CA PRO A 131 4.99 -9.75 9.21
C PRO A 131 4.73 -9.82 7.70
N TYR A 132 3.58 -9.29 7.26
CA TYR A 132 3.20 -9.19 5.86
C TYR A 132 2.64 -7.79 5.59
N VAL A 133 3.11 -7.15 4.52
CA VAL A 133 2.64 -5.83 4.08
C VAL A 133 2.29 -5.86 2.60
N LEU A 134 1.11 -5.38 2.24
CA LEU A 134 0.67 -5.21 0.85
C LEU A 134 0.35 -3.74 0.57
N ILE A 135 1.00 -3.14 -0.41
CA ILE A 135 0.72 -1.76 -0.85
C ILE A 135 -0.15 -1.81 -2.11
N ILE A 136 -1.41 -1.35 -2.04
CA ILE A 136 -2.40 -1.48 -3.13
C ILE A 136 -2.78 -0.17 -3.82
N SER A 137 -2.22 0.94 -3.38
CA SER A 137 -2.23 2.19 -4.14
C SER A 137 -0.81 2.72 -4.11
N ALA A 138 -0.18 2.74 -5.27
CA ALA A 138 1.26 2.93 -5.40
C ALA A 138 1.75 4.16 -4.63
N GLY A 139 2.82 3.93 -3.86
CA GLY A 139 3.82 4.89 -3.39
C GLY A 139 3.34 6.15 -2.67
N SER A 140 3.45 6.14 -1.35
CA SER A 140 3.95 7.33 -0.67
C SER A 140 5.41 7.11 -0.33
N THR A 141 6.18 8.21 -0.27
CA THR A 141 7.45 8.22 0.47
C THR A 141 7.26 7.62 1.87
N PHE A 142 6.12 7.88 2.50
CA PHE A 142 5.70 7.27 3.77
C PHE A 142 5.68 5.72 3.72
N ALA A 143 4.96 5.10 2.76
CA ALA A 143 4.89 3.65 2.64
C ALA A 143 6.23 3.04 2.20
N LEU A 144 6.98 3.74 1.34
CA LEU A 144 8.31 3.32 0.93
C LEU A 144 9.25 3.22 2.13
N TRP A 145 9.40 4.28 2.93
CA TRP A 145 10.28 4.25 4.10
C TRP A 145 9.82 3.25 5.15
N ALA A 146 8.51 3.15 5.40
CA ALA A 146 7.97 2.16 6.33
C ALA A 146 8.30 0.72 5.89
N THR A 147 8.15 0.43 4.59
CA THR A 147 8.42 -0.91 4.06
C THR A 147 9.92 -1.23 3.93
N LEU A 148 10.77 -0.24 3.67
CA LEU A 148 12.23 -0.43 3.76
C LEU A 148 12.66 -0.81 5.18
N ALA A 149 11.98 -0.26 6.20
CA ALA A 149 12.15 -0.58 7.61
C ALA A 149 11.35 -1.81 8.09
N ASN A 150 10.68 -2.54 7.20
CA ASN A 150 9.98 -3.77 7.53
C ASN A 150 10.91 -5.00 7.40
N VAL A 151 10.89 -5.86 8.41
CA VAL A 151 11.68 -7.12 8.48
C VAL A 151 10.93 -8.34 7.93
N GLY A 152 9.60 -8.27 7.86
CA GLY A 152 8.73 -9.29 7.27
C GLY A 152 8.70 -9.21 5.74
N HIS A 153 7.63 -9.70 5.13
CA HIS A 153 7.48 -9.73 3.67
C HIS A 153 6.65 -8.55 3.17
N VAL A 154 7.18 -7.87 2.15
CA VAL A 154 6.53 -6.71 1.54
C VAL A 154 6.17 -7.03 0.09
N TRP A 155 4.92 -6.76 -0.29
CA TRP A 155 4.47 -6.68 -1.68
C TRP A 155 4.14 -5.24 -2.02
N ILE A 156 4.83 -4.68 -3.01
CA ILE A 156 4.64 -3.30 -3.44
C ILE A 156 4.66 -3.21 -4.98
N PRO A 157 3.86 -2.33 -5.61
CA PRO A 157 3.99 -2.07 -7.03
C PRO A 157 5.38 -1.52 -7.38
N PRO A 158 5.85 -1.74 -8.63
CA PRO A 158 7.03 -1.08 -9.16
C PRO A 158 7.00 0.42 -8.92
N LEU A 159 8.18 0.99 -8.72
CA LEU A 159 8.33 2.44 -8.60
C LEU A 159 8.17 3.11 -9.97
N TYR A 160 8.25 4.44 -9.97
CA TYR A 160 8.21 5.24 -11.18
C TYR A 160 9.08 4.66 -12.31
N GLY A 161 8.57 4.67 -13.54
CA GLY A 161 9.26 4.08 -14.70
C GLY A 161 9.34 2.55 -14.68
N GLY A 162 8.64 1.87 -13.78
CA GLY A 162 8.68 0.40 -13.65
C GLY A 162 9.92 -0.10 -12.91
N MET A 163 10.60 0.76 -12.16
CA MET A 163 11.82 0.38 -11.43
C MET A 163 11.52 -0.63 -10.32
N THR A 164 12.37 -1.65 -10.25
CA THR A 164 12.29 -2.77 -9.30
C THR A 164 13.69 -3.05 -8.72
N PRO A 165 14.25 -2.13 -7.91
CA PRO A 165 15.57 -2.36 -7.33
C PRO A 165 15.61 -3.64 -6.51
N ASP A 166 16.81 -4.22 -6.44
CA ASP A 166 17.07 -5.20 -5.39
C ASP A 166 17.10 -4.48 -4.04
N VAL A 167 16.25 -4.93 -3.13
CA VAL A 167 16.12 -4.42 -1.76
C VAL A 167 16.40 -5.54 -0.75
N GLY A 168 16.42 -6.80 -1.20
CA GLY A 168 16.48 -8.01 -0.37
C GLY A 168 15.35 -8.99 -0.68
N SER A 169 15.54 -10.24 -0.26
CA SER A 169 14.70 -11.40 -0.63
C SER A 169 13.26 -11.37 -0.10
N ASN A 170 12.99 -10.58 0.93
CA ASN A 170 11.66 -10.38 1.51
C ASN A 170 10.86 -9.25 0.86
N TYR A 171 11.43 -8.60 -0.16
CA TYR A 171 10.78 -7.51 -0.90
C TYR A 171 10.31 -8.03 -2.27
N HIS A 172 9.01 -7.92 -2.53
CA HIS A 172 8.36 -8.51 -3.69
C HIS A 172 7.68 -7.43 -4.53
N TRP A 173 8.07 -7.34 -5.80
CA TRP A 173 7.47 -6.39 -6.75
C TRP A 173 6.22 -6.99 -7.38
N ILE A 174 5.08 -6.31 -7.22
CA ILE A 174 3.79 -6.77 -7.74
C ILE A 174 3.73 -6.51 -9.25
N SER A 175 3.64 -7.57 -10.05
CA SER A 175 3.48 -7.47 -11.50
C SER A 175 2.00 -7.40 -11.89
N THR A 176 1.32 -6.31 -11.50
CA THR A 176 -0.08 -6.06 -11.85
C THR A 176 -0.25 -4.66 -12.44
N PRO A 177 -1.21 -4.44 -13.35
CA PRO A 177 -1.46 -3.11 -13.87
C PRO A 177 -1.78 -2.08 -12.78
N ILE A 178 -1.35 -0.84 -13.01
CA ILE A 178 -1.56 0.29 -12.12
C ILE A 178 -2.27 1.37 -12.91
N LEU A 179 -3.32 1.95 -12.32
CA LEU A 179 -4.13 2.98 -12.95
C LEU A 179 -3.41 4.35 -12.89
N TYR A 180 -2.38 4.50 -13.73
CA TYR A 180 -1.69 5.77 -13.92
C TYR A 180 -2.48 6.74 -14.81
N PRO A 181 -2.18 8.05 -14.76
CA PRO A 181 -2.78 9.04 -15.67
C PRO A 181 -2.62 8.67 -17.16
N SER A 182 -1.51 8.02 -17.54
CA SER A 182 -1.27 7.57 -18.91
C SER A 182 -2.22 6.46 -19.35
N ILE A 183 -2.58 5.54 -18.44
CA ILE A 183 -3.62 4.51 -18.67
C ILE A 183 -4.99 5.18 -18.75
N GLY A 184 -5.29 6.09 -17.82
CA GLY A 184 -6.53 6.86 -17.86
C GLY A 184 -6.72 7.59 -19.19
N LYS A 185 -5.70 8.28 -19.69
CA LYS A 185 -5.73 8.95 -21.01
C LYS A 185 -5.97 7.97 -22.17
N LYS A 186 -5.31 6.81 -22.16
CA LYS A 186 -5.49 5.77 -23.21
C LYS A 186 -6.91 5.20 -23.22
N LEU A 187 -7.51 5.04 -22.05
CA LEU A 187 -8.86 4.47 -21.88
C LEU A 187 -9.96 5.54 -21.84
N ASN A 188 -9.61 6.81 -22.06
CA ASN A 188 -10.51 7.95 -21.96
C ASN A 188 -11.23 8.02 -20.60
N PHE A 189 -10.54 7.63 -19.54
CA PHE A 189 -10.98 7.82 -18.17
C PHE A 189 -10.56 9.20 -17.67
N THR A 190 -11.50 9.89 -17.04
CA THR A 190 -11.22 11.06 -16.23
C THR A 190 -11.32 10.69 -14.76
N GLU A 191 -10.85 11.59 -13.90
CA GLU A 191 -11.16 11.49 -12.48
C GLU A 191 -12.68 11.33 -12.27
N PRO A 192 -13.10 10.38 -11.43
CA PRO A 192 -14.51 10.07 -11.27
C PRO A 192 -15.23 11.26 -10.65
N ARG A 193 -16.20 11.81 -11.38
CA ARG A 193 -17.05 12.94 -10.91
C ARG A 193 -18.41 12.47 -10.38
N ASN A 194 -18.74 11.21 -10.64
CA ASN A 194 -20.01 10.58 -10.28
C ASN A 194 -19.80 9.05 -10.15
N THR A 195 -20.85 8.36 -9.71
CA THR A 195 -20.85 6.90 -9.51
C THR A 195 -20.55 6.11 -10.78
N ARG A 196 -21.07 6.54 -11.94
CA ARG A 196 -20.89 5.81 -13.20
C ARG A 196 -19.44 5.81 -13.67
N ASP A 197 -18.74 6.92 -13.50
CA ASP A 197 -17.31 7.00 -13.83
C ASP A 197 -16.47 6.16 -12.86
N ALA A 198 -16.85 6.15 -11.58
CA ALA A 198 -16.23 5.30 -10.57
C ALA A 198 -16.39 3.80 -10.90
N GLU A 199 -17.59 3.37 -11.31
CA GLU A 199 -17.88 1.98 -11.69
C GLU A 199 -17.01 1.50 -12.85
N LYS A 200 -16.86 2.30 -13.91
CA LYS A 200 -16.00 1.97 -15.05
C LYS A 200 -14.54 1.76 -14.63
N LEU A 201 -14.02 2.63 -13.76
CA LEU A 201 -12.66 2.54 -13.25
C LEU A 201 -12.46 1.28 -12.39
N ILE A 202 -13.42 0.98 -11.52
CA ILE A 202 -13.39 -0.21 -10.67
C ILE A 202 -13.50 -1.48 -11.52
N GLU A 203 -14.36 -1.48 -12.55
CA GLU A 203 -14.47 -2.59 -13.49
C GLU A 203 -13.15 -2.86 -14.21
N TRP A 204 -12.47 -1.80 -14.67
CA TRP A 204 -11.13 -1.96 -15.24
C TRP A 204 -10.14 -2.54 -14.23
N LEU A 205 -10.07 -2.00 -13.01
CA LEU A 205 -9.19 -2.50 -11.95
C LEU A 205 -9.46 -3.96 -11.59
N ARG A 206 -10.70 -4.43 -11.72
CA ARG A 206 -11.09 -5.82 -11.47
C ARG A 206 -10.62 -6.78 -12.56
N ASN A 207 -10.62 -6.31 -13.81
CA ASN A 207 -10.37 -7.14 -14.99
C ASN A 207 -8.93 -7.05 -15.50
N ALA A 208 -8.11 -6.18 -14.92
CA ALA A 208 -6.71 -5.95 -15.28
C ALA A 208 -5.71 -6.90 -14.60
#